data_AF-A0A8J4H415-F1
#
_entry.id   AF-A0A8J4H415-F1
#
_cell.length_a   1.000
_cell.length_b   1.000
_cell.length_c   1.000
_cell.angle_alpha   90.00
_cell.angle_beta   90.00
_cell.angle_gamma   90.00
#
_symmetry.space_group_name_H-M   'P 1'
#
loop_
_entity.id
_entity.type
_entity.pdbx_description
1 polymer ?
#
loop_
_entity_poly.entity_id
_entity_poly.type
_entity_poly.pdbx_seq_one_letter_code
_entity_poly.pdbx_strand_id
1 'polypeptide(L)' 'MNDLPEWVWRDDSLLPQRHMLNGLSAHVLNLRQLLEGKEVYKQIGRKPRPKDEDSKNILHRIIAEFN' A
#
# COMPACT_ATOMS: atom_id res chain seq x y z
N MET A 1 10.71 -22.30 9.99
CA MET A 1 9.77 -21.27 9.50
C MET A 1 10.64 -20.06 9.20
N ASN A 2 10.66 -19.54 7.98
CA ASN A 2 11.50 -18.39 7.65
C ASN A 2 10.92 -17.19 8.40
N ASP A 3 11.70 -16.46 9.19
CA ASP A 3 11.29 -15.31 10.03
C ASP A 3 10.79 -14.08 9.23
N LEU A 4 10.23 -14.30 8.04
CA LEU A 4 9.65 -13.28 7.19
C LEU A 4 8.18 -13.08 7.60
N PRO A 5 7.75 -11.82 7.81
CA PRO A 5 6.33 -11.52 8.02
C PRO A 5 5.47 -12.04 6.86
N GLU A 6 4.37 -12.70 7.21
CA GLU A 6 3.40 -13.18 6.23
C GLU A 6 2.62 -12.02 5.61
N TRP A 7 2.43 -12.06 4.30
CA TRP A 7 1.60 -11.08 3.62
C TRP A 7 0.11 -11.44 3.77
N VAL A 8 -0.65 -10.55 4.39
CA VAL A 8 -2.09 -10.72 4.57
C VAL A 8 -2.85 -9.75 3.64
N TRP A 9 -3.78 -10.31 2.86
CA TRP A 9 -4.74 -9.53 2.10
C TRP A 9 -5.97 -9.28 2.97
N ARG A 10 -6.37 -8.02 3.08
CA ARG A 10 -7.64 -7.65 3.71
C ARG A 10 -8.80 -8.01 2.77
N ASP A 11 -9.96 -8.31 3.33
CA ASP A 11 -11.17 -8.56 2.53
C ASP A 11 -11.57 -7.32 1.70
N ASP A 12 -11.25 -6.12 2.20
CA ASP A 12 -11.46 -4.83 1.55
C ASP A 12 -10.21 -4.31 0.81
N SER A 13 -9.28 -5.21 0.47
CA SER A 13 -7.98 -4.87 -0.13
C SER A 13 -8.07 -4.19 -1.49
N LEU A 14 -9.12 -4.46 -2.27
CA LEU A 14 -9.39 -3.82 -3.56
C LEU A 14 -10.58 -2.88 -3.46
N LEU A 15 -10.45 -1.68 -4.02
CA LEU A 15 -11.58 -0.78 -4.14
C LEU A 15 -12.61 -1.34 -5.15
N PRO A 16 -13.91 -1.28 -4.83
CA PRO A 16 -14.95 -1.76 -5.74
C PRO A 16 -15.06 -0.89 -6.99
N GLN A 17 -14.67 0.38 -6.89
CA GLN A 17 -14.61 1.31 -8.00
C GLN A 17 -13.39 1.06 -8.88
N ARG A 18 -13.57 1.18 -10.20
CA ARG A 18 -12.48 1.20 -11.16
C ARG A 18 -11.97 2.63 -11.34
N HIS A 19 -10.65 2.77 -11.42
CA HIS A 19 -9.98 4.03 -11.70
C HIS A 19 -9.35 4.01 -13.10
N MET A 20 -9.33 5.17 -13.76
CA MET A 20 -8.76 5.34 -15.09
C MET A 20 -7.39 6.01 -15.01
N LEU A 21 -6.38 5.38 -15.60
CA LEU A 21 -5.03 5.92 -15.72
C LEU A 21 -4.54 5.71 -17.16
N ASN A 22 -4.26 6.79 -17.87
CA ASN A 22 -3.78 6.76 -19.27
C ASN A 22 -4.63 5.88 -20.20
N GLY A 23 -5.96 5.97 -20.07
CA GLY A 23 -6.91 5.19 -20.87
C GLY A 23 -7.13 3.74 -20.41
N LEU A 24 -6.40 3.29 -19.39
CA LEU A 24 -6.58 1.96 -18.79
C LEU A 24 -7.47 2.06 -17.56
N SER A 25 -8.51 1.23 -17.51
CA SER A 25 -9.42 1.12 -16.36
C SER A 25 -9.03 -0.10 -15.53
N ALA A 26 -8.77 0.08 -14.23
CA ALA A 26 -8.40 -1.01 -13.32
C ALA A 26 -8.99 -0.81 -11.92
N HIS A 27 -9.16 -1.92 -11.19
CA HIS A 27 -9.34 -1.85 -9.74
C HIS A 27 -8.01 -1.49 -9.10
N VAL A 28 -8.05 -0.71 -8.03
CA VAL A 28 -6.86 -0.27 -7.30
C VAL A 28 -6.92 -0.77 -5.87
N LEU A 29 -5.76 -0.94 -5.25
CA LEU A 29 -5.69 -1.32 -3.85
C LEU A 29 -6.25 -0.20 -2.96
N ASN A 30 -6.92 -0.62 -1.89
CA ASN A 30 -7.26 0.24 -0.77
C ASN A 30 -5.97 0.84 -0.20
N LEU A 31 -6.02 2.12 0.15
CA LEU A 31 -4.89 2.87 0.71
C LEU A 31 -4.32 2.19 1.96
N ARG A 32 -5.16 1.58 2.79
CA ARG A 32 -4.74 0.84 4.00
C ARG A 32 -3.93 -0.41 3.64
N GLN A 33 -4.41 -1.22 2.70
CA GLN A 33 -3.67 -2.39 2.19
C GLN A 33 -2.31 -1.98 1.60
N LEU A 34 -2.28 -0.88 0.84
CA LEU A 34 -1.07 -0.38 0.20
C LEU A 34 -0.04 0.12 1.23
N LEU A 35 -0.50 0.78 2.30
CA LEU A 35 0.35 1.26 3.39
C LEU A 35 0.92 0.10 4.21
N GLU A 36 0.09 -0.86 4.61
CA GLU A 36 0.51 -2.06 5.36
C GLU A 36 1.60 -2.83 4.61
N GLY A 37 1.42 -3.03 3.30
CA GLY A 37 2.42 -3.67 2.47
C GLY A 37 3.77 -2.95 2.49
N LYS A 38 3.77 -1.61 2.51
CA LYS A 38 4.98 -0.79 2.60
C LYS A 38 5.69 -0.92 3.96
N GLU A 39 4.95 -1.13 5.04
CA GLU A 39 5.55 -1.37 6.36
C GLU A 39 6.19 -2.76 6.46
N VAL A 40 5.58 -3.79 5.86
CA VAL A 40 6.16 -5.14 5.79
C VAL A 40 7.48 -5.12 5.02
N TYR A 41 7.59 -4.34 3.94
CA TYR A 41 8.84 -4.22 3.17
C TYR A 41 10.03 -3.71 3.99
N LYS A 42 9.79 -2.94 5.07
CA LYS A 42 10.85 -2.47 5.98
C LYS A 42 11.41 -3.61 6.84
N GLN A 43 10.61 -4.62 7.12
CA GLN A 43 10.93 -5.71 8.03
C GLN A 43 11.77 -6.82 7.37
N ILE A 44 11.69 -6.96 6.04
CA ILE A 44 12.40 -8.01 5.29
C ILE A 44 13.85 -7.65 4.90
N GLY A 45 14.46 -6.66 5.54
CA GLY A 45 15.85 -6.25 5.30
C GLY A 45 16.09 -5.54 3.95
N ARG A 46 15.04 -5.08 3.27
CA ARG A 46 15.18 -4.29 2.05
C ARG A 46 15.83 -2.95 2.36
N LYS A 47 16.84 -2.54 1.57
CA LYS A 47 17.47 -1.21 1.69
C LYS A 47 16.39 -0.12 1.52
N PRO A 48 16.18 0.76 2.53
CA PRO A 48 15.21 1.84 2.43
C PRO A 48 15.58 2.79 1.29
N ARG A 49 14.59 3.20 0.49
CA ARG A 49 14.75 4.26 -0.50
C ARG A 49 13.99 5.49 -0.03
N PRO A 50 14.52 6.71 -0.25
CA PRO A 50 13.82 7.94 0.14
C PRO A 50 12.37 8.00 -0.37
N LYS A 51 12.16 7.59 -1.63
CA LYS A 51 10.82 7.52 -2.25
C LYS A 51 9.83 6.60 -1.55
N ASP A 52 10.30 5.60 -0.80
CA ASP A 52 9.43 4.68 -0.07
C ASP A 52 8.85 5.39 1.16
N GLU A 53 9.64 6.22 1.85
CA GLU A 53 9.17 7.07 2.96
C GLU A 53 8.24 8.19 2.47
N ASP A 54 8.59 8.87 1.37
CA ASP A 54 7.73 9.89 0.76
C ASP A 54 6.36 9.31 0.39
N SER A 55 6.36 8.12 -0.23
CA SER A 55 5.15 7.41 -0.61
C SER A 55 4.29 7.04 0.61
N LYS A 56 4.89 6.64 1.73
CA LYS A 56 4.14 6.35 2.96
C LYS A 56 3.57 7.62 3.58
N ASN A 57 4.33 8.71 3.61
CA ASN A 57 3.86 10.01 4.10
C ASN A 57 2.66 10.53 3.30
N ILE A 58 2.69 10.37 1.98
CA ILE A 58 1.55 10.70 1.11
C ILE A 58 0.34 9.84 1.47
N LEU A 59 0.51 8.52 1.62
CA LEU A 59 -0.59 7.62 1.99
C LEU A 59 -1.20 7.98 3.35
N HIS A 60 -0.38 8.28 4.36
CA HIS A 60 -0.86 8.73 5.66
C HIS A 60 -1.68 10.02 5.56
N ARG A 61 -1.23 11.01 4.79
CA ARG A 61 -1.96 12.27 4.60
C ARG A 61 -3.31 12.03 3.92
N ILE A 62 -3.33 11.27 2.83
CA ILE A 62 -4.57 10.93 2.13
C ILE A 62 -5.52 10.19 3.09
N ILE A 63 -5.06 9.14 3.78
CA ILE A 63 -5.91 8.41 4.74
C ILE A 63 -6.47 9.33 5.83
N ALA A 64 -5.70 10.31 6.30
CA ALA A 64 -6.14 11.28 7.29
C ALA A 64 -7.16 12.29 6.75
N GLU A 65 -7.14 12.62 5.45
CA GLU A 65 -8.11 13.51 4.81
C GLU A 65 -9.47 12.81 4.52
N PHE A 66 -9.47 11.48 4.42
CA PHE A 66 -10.65 10.67 4.12
C PHE A 66 -11.33 10.05 5.36
N ASN A 67 -10.77 10.23 6.57
CA ASN A 67 -11.38 9.85 7.85
C ASN A 67 -11.87 11.09 8.60
#